data_AF-A0A4S2DE54-F1
#
_entry.id   AF-A0A4S2DE54-F1
#
_cell.length_a   1.000
_cell.length_b   1.000
_cell.length_c   1.000
_cell.angle_alpha   90.00
_cell.angle_beta   90.00
_cell.angle_gamma   90.00
#
_symmetry.space_group_name_H-M   'P 1'
#
loop_
_entity.id
_entity.type
_entity.pdbx_description
1 polymer ?
#
loop_
_entity_poly.entity_id
_entity_poly.type
_entity_poly.pdbx_seq_one_letter_code
_entity_poly.pdbx_strand_id
1 'polypeptide(L)'
;MRKYLFIFTLIINSLFLISCNEDNVLKPDSPTNTSILIKNYIDADNYEEFKGLLSEDLDNSISKEEFNKFKDIVTAGSNHNLYDIITFENGEMLLIKLTSTPVNDEYKVEEVIQVPAELKTFFNSN
;
A
#
# COMPACT_ATOMS: atom_id res chain seq x y z
N MET A 1 55.67 -1.06 -3.47
CA MET A 1 54.59 -0.48 -2.63
C MET A 1 53.66 0.44 -3.42
N ARG A 2 54.16 1.45 -4.14
CA ARG A 2 53.33 2.42 -4.89
C ARG A 2 52.39 1.82 -5.95
N LYS A 3 52.79 0.74 -6.65
CA LYS A 3 51.96 0.02 -7.64
C LYS A 3 50.77 -0.75 -7.02
N TYR A 4 50.96 -1.33 -5.84
CA TYR A 4 49.90 -2.04 -5.12
C TYR A 4 48.90 -1.07 -4.48
N LEU A 5 49.34 0.14 -4.12
CA LEU A 5 48.47 1.21 -3.63
C LEU A 5 47.44 1.63 -4.71
N PHE A 6 47.87 1.80 -5.97
CA PHE A 6 46.96 2.12 -7.07
C PHE A 6 45.93 1.02 -7.35
N ILE A 7 46.34 -0.25 -7.28
CA ILE A 7 45.44 -1.39 -7.46
C ILE A 7 44.39 -1.43 -6.34
N PHE A 8 44.82 -1.17 -5.10
CA PHE A 8 43.92 -1.15 -3.94
C PHE A 8 42.87 -0.02 -4.03
N THR A 9 43.28 1.18 -4.48
CA THR A 9 42.35 2.30 -4.71
C THR A 9 41.36 1.99 -5.84
N LEU A 10 41.79 1.27 -6.87
CA LEU A 10 40.94 0.87 -7.99
C LEU A 10 39.87 -0.16 -7.55
N ILE A 11 40.26 -1.12 -6.72
CA ILE A 11 39.36 -2.14 -6.17
C ILE A 11 38.33 -1.49 -5.22
N ILE A 12 38.75 -0.58 -4.34
CA ILE A 12 37.84 0.15 -3.44
C ILE A 12 36.83 0.99 -4.23
N ASN A 13 37.23 1.63 -5.34
CA ASN A 13 36.28 2.37 -6.18
C ASN A 13 35.30 1.45 -6.91
N SER A 14 35.72 0.23 -7.29
CA SER A 14 34.82 -0.73 -7.94
C SER A 14 33.72 -1.28 -7.03
N LEU A 15 33.90 -1.22 -5.70
CA LEU A 15 32.89 -1.65 -4.72
C LEU A 15 31.72 -0.65 -4.57
N PHE A 16 31.86 0.60 -5.04
CA PHE A 16 30.79 1.61 -5.01
C PHE A 16 29.88 1.58 -6.25
N LEU A 17 30.17 0.74 -7.24
CA LEU A 17 29.39 0.65 -8.49
C LEU A 17 28.31 -0.43 -8.47
N ILE A 18 28.08 -1.11 -7.35
CA ILE A 18 26.90 -1.95 -7.16
C ILE A 18 25.74 -1.00 -6.81
N SER A 19 25.30 -0.27 -7.82
CA SER A 19 24.13 0.60 -7.79
C SER A 19 22.91 -0.23 -7.38
N CYS A 20 22.12 0.29 -6.44
CA CYS A 20 20.80 -0.24 -6.14
C CYS A 20 19.99 -0.38 -7.44
N ASN A 21 19.54 -1.59 -7.75
CA ASN A 21 18.56 -1.79 -8.83
C ASN A 21 17.24 -1.11 -8.43
N GLU A 22 16.80 -0.14 -9.23
CA GLU A 22 15.48 0.51 -9.12
C GLU A 22 14.30 -0.47 -9.30
N ASP A 23 14.57 -1.65 -9.86
CA ASP A 23 13.57 -2.69 -10.10
C ASP A 23 12.96 -3.30 -8.83
N ASN A 24 13.54 -3.03 -7.64
CA ASN A 24 13.04 -3.53 -6.37
C ASN A 24 12.20 -2.52 -5.58
N VAL A 25 11.88 -1.35 -6.16
CA VAL A 25 11.03 -0.37 -5.49
C VAL A 25 9.58 -0.85 -5.57
N LEU A 26 8.93 -0.95 -4.40
CA LEU A 26 7.50 -1.30 -4.29
C LEU A 26 6.64 -0.27 -5.03
N LYS A 27 5.72 -0.73 -5.87
CA LYS A 27 4.82 0.12 -6.69
C LYS A 27 3.36 -0.12 -6.33
N PRO A 28 2.46 0.87 -6.50
CA PRO A 28 1.03 0.71 -6.23
C PRO A 28 0.30 -0.03 -7.36
N ASP A 29 0.82 -1.17 -7.78
CA ASP A 29 0.34 -1.98 -8.92
C ASP A 29 -0.61 -3.12 -8.53
N SER A 30 -0.87 -3.28 -7.22
CA SER A 30 -1.86 -4.20 -6.67
C SER A 30 -2.48 -3.62 -5.40
N PRO A 31 -3.71 -4.04 -5.02
CA PRO A 31 -4.35 -3.56 -3.80
C PRO A 31 -3.47 -3.77 -2.55
N THR A 32 -2.78 -4.91 -2.49
CA THR A 32 -1.87 -5.22 -1.38
C THR A 32 -0.69 -4.26 -1.36
N ASN A 33 0.00 -4.08 -2.50
CA ASN A 33 1.16 -3.18 -2.55
C ASN A 33 0.77 -1.73 -2.23
N THR A 34 -0.35 -1.24 -2.76
CA THR A 34 -0.86 0.09 -2.44
C THR A 34 -1.14 0.25 -0.95
N SER A 35 -1.76 -0.75 -0.31
CA SER A 35 -2.04 -0.70 1.14
C SER A 35 -0.76 -0.74 2.00
N ILE A 36 0.28 -1.45 1.54
CA ILE A 36 1.59 -1.45 2.19
C ILE A 36 2.26 -0.08 2.04
N LEU A 37 2.20 0.53 0.85
CA LEU A 37 2.76 1.86 0.61
C LEU A 37 2.10 2.93 1.48
N ILE A 38 0.77 2.89 1.64
CA ILE A 38 0.06 3.79 2.57
C ILE A 38 0.66 3.72 3.98
N LYS A 39 0.84 2.52 4.53
CA LYS A 39 1.48 2.34 5.84
C LYS A 39 2.91 2.88 5.85
N ASN A 40 3.71 2.51 4.85
CA ASN A 40 5.12 2.92 4.76
C ASN A 40 5.25 4.45 4.71
N TYR A 41 4.36 5.13 4.00
CA TYR A 41 4.36 6.59 3.91
C TYR A 41 3.92 7.24 5.22
N ILE A 42 2.98 6.66 5.95
CA ILE A 42 2.64 7.12 7.31
C ILE A 42 3.84 6.93 8.26
N ASP A 43 4.48 5.76 8.25
CA ASP A 43 5.66 5.46 9.07
C ASP A 43 6.84 6.39 8.77
N ALA A 44 7.02 6.76 7.50
CA ALA A 44 8.08 7.64 7.03
C ALA A 44 7.74 9.14 7.11
N ASP A 45 6.57 9.51 7.66
CA ASP A 45 6.05 10.89 7.69
C ASP A 45 6.01 11.56 6.29
N ASN A 46 5.76 10.77 5.24
CA ASN A 46 5.80 11.20 3.85
C ASN A 46 4.40 11.49 3.29
N TYR A 47 3.86 12.65 3.67
CA TYR A 47 2.51 13.07 3.28
C TYR A 47 2.32 13.24 1.77
N GLU A 48 3.31 13.74 1.03
CA GLU A 48 3.16 14.00 -0.41
C GLU A 48 3.03 12.70 -1.21
N GLU A 49 3.83 11.69 -0.87
CA GLU A 49 3.72 10.35 -1.47
C GLU A 49 2.43 9.64 -1.05
N PHE A 50 2.00 9.78 0.21
CA PHE A 50 0.70 9.30 0.67
C PHE A 50 -0.45 9.93 -0.15
N LYS A 51 -0.40 11.25 -0.32
CA LYS A 51 -1.40 12.00 -1.11
C LYS A 51 -1.42 11.52 -2.55
N GLY A 52 -0.26 11.21 -3.13
CA GLY A 52 -0.12 10.66 -4.47
C GLY A 52 -0.80 9.29 -4.69
N LEU A 53 -1.16 8.57 -3.62
CA LEU A 53 -1.92 7.32 -3.70
C LEU A 53 -3.44 7.50 -3.63
N LEU A 54 -3.93 8.70 -3.33
CA LEU A 54 -5.36 8.97 -3.23
C LEU A 54 -5.98 9.09 -4.64
N SER A 55 -7.23 8.65 -4.79
CA SER A 55 -8.00 8.92 -6.00
C SER A 55 -8.28 10.41 -6.14
N GLU A 56 -8.55 10.87 -7.36
CA GLU A 56 -8.89 12.29 -7.62
C GLU A 56 -10.06 12.78 -6.75
N ASP A 57 -11.07 11.94 -6.53
CA ASP A 57 -12.23 12.26 -5.68
C ASP A 57 -11.88 12.42 -4.20
N LEU A 58 -10.80 11.78 -3.74
CA LEU A 58 -10.25 11.94 -2.39
C LEU A 58 -9.13 12.98 -2.35
N ASP A 59 -8.65 13.47 -3.49
CA ASP A 59 -7.56 14.41 -3.54
C ASP A 59 -8.02 15.70 -2.87
N ASN A 60 -7.34 16.09 -1.78
CA ASN A 60 -7.69 17.18 -0.86
C ASN A 60 -8.74 16.87 0.23
N SER A 61 -9.24 15.63 0.34
CA SER A 61 -10.11 15.23 1.45
C SER A 61 -9.36 14.94 2.76
N ILE A 62 -8.12 14.46 2.67
CA ILE A 62 -7.27 14.16 3.82
C ILE A 62 -6.22 15.26 3.93
N SER A 63 -6.33 16.07 4.97
CA SER A 63 -5.34 17.11 5.28
C SER A 63 -4.05 16.52 5.87
N LYS A 64 -2.97 17.30 5.86
CA LYS A 64 -1.73 16.95 6.56
C LYS A 64 -1.94 16.76 8.06
N GLU A 65 -2.89 17.48 8.66
CA GLU A 65 -3.25 17.30 10.06
C GLU A 65 -3.90 15.94 10.31
N GLU A 66 -4.82 15.51 9.45
CA GLU A 66 -5.43 14.18 9.54
C GLU A 66 -4.42 13.08 9.29
N PHE A 67 -3.55 13.23 8.29
CA PHE A 67 -2.43 12.33 8.07
C PHE A 67 -1.57 12.16 9.33
N ASN A 68 -1.29 13.26 10.04
CA ASN A 68 -0.50 13.19 11.27
C ASN A 68 -1.16 12.36 12.37
N LYS A 69 -2.50 12.31 12.42
CA LYS A 69 -3.25 11.48 13.39
C LYS A 69 -3.11 9.99 13.08
N PHE A 70 -2.81 9.61 11.85
CA PHE A 70 -2.57 8.20 11.51
C PHE A 70 -1.30 7.65 12.16
N LYS A 71 -0.31 8.50 12.42
CA LYS A 71 0.93 8.08 13.10
C LYS A 71 0.68 7.53 14.51
N ASP A 72 -0.39 7.98 15.17
CA ASP A 72 -0.74 7.53 16.52
C ASP A 72 -1.31 6.10 16.53
N ILE A 73 -1.76 5.58 15.39
CA ILE A 73 -2.35 4.24 15.27
C ILE A 73 -1.44 3.23 14.58
N VAL A 74 -0.36 3.67 13.90
CA VAL A 74 0.53 2.74 13.22
C VAL A 74 1.41 2.00 14.22
N THR A 75 1.55 0.70 14.01
CA THR A 75 2.46 -0.16 14.77
C THR A 75 3.46 -0.85 13.84
N ALA A 76 4.45 -1.53 14.44
CA ALA A 76 5.42 -2.30 13.67
C ALA A 76 4.77 -3.39 12.79
N GLY A 77 3.67 -3.99 13.26
CA GLY A 77 2.91 -5.00 12.53
C GLY A 77 1.64 -4.43 11.90
N SER A 78 1.27 -4.95 10.73
CA SER A 78 -0.02 -4.68 10.09
C SER A 78 -0.54 -5.93 9.41
N ASN A 79 -1.87 -6.04 9.34
CA ASN A 79 -2.54 -7.02 8.50
C ASN A 79 -3.29 -6.28 7.39
N HIS A 80 -3.22 -6.81 6.18
CA HIS A 80 -3.80 -6.20 4.98
C HIS A 80 -4.85 -7.17 4.43
N ASN A 81 -6.11 -6.76 4.48
CA ASN A 81 -7.23 -7.55 3.98
C ASN A 81 -7.85 -6.83 2.78
N LEU A 82 -8.18 -7.58 1.73
CA LEU A 82 -8.91 -7.06 0.59
C LEU A 82 -10.40 -7.33 0.78
N TYR A 83 -11.21 -6.28 0.67
CA TYR A 83 -12.66 -6.37 0.69
C TYR A 83 -13.24 -5.79 -0.59
N ASP A 84 -14.37 -6.34 -1.01
CA ASP A 84 -15.17 -5.81 -2.11
C ASP A 84 -16.65 -5.74 -1.69
N ILE A 85 -17.42 -4.84 -2.31
CA ILE A 85 -18.84 -4.65 -2.03
C ILE A 85 -19.66 -4.87 -3.28
N ILE A 86 -20.60 -5.80 -3.17
CA ILE A 86 -21.59 -6.06 -4.21
C ILE A 86 -22.88 -5.35 -3.81
N THR A 87 -23.26 -4.32 -4.56
CA THR A 87 -24.54 -3.61 -4.40
C THR A 87 -25.55 -4.11 -5.43
N PHE A 88 -26.69 -4.61 -4.97
CA PHE A 88 -27.76 -5.09 -5.82
C PHE A 88 -28.76 -3.97 -6.13
N GLU A 89 -29.48 -4.09 -7.25
CA GLU A 89 -30.49 -3.11 -7.69
C GLU A 89 -31.61 -2.88 -6.67
N ASN A 90 -31.91 -3.89 -5.83
CA ASN A 90 -32.89 -3.80 -4.76
C ASN A 90 -32.38 -3.08 -3.49
N GLY A 91 -31.15 -2.58 -3.50
CA GLY A 91 -30.51 -1.92 -2.37
C GLY A 91 -29.97 -2.88 -1.30
N GLU A 92 -29.97 -4.20 -1.54
CA GLU A 92 -29.20 -5.13 -0.72
C GLU A 92 -27.71 -5.05 -1.06
N MET A 93 -26.86 -5.39 -0.09
CA MET A 93 -25.41 -5.34 -0.24
C MET A 93 -24.74 -6.56 0.41
N LEU A 94 -23.67 -7.05 -0.23
CA LEU A 94 -22.76 -8.04 0.35
C LEU A 94 -21.36 -7.44 0.45
N LEU A 95 -20.74 -7.57 1.62
CA LEU A 95 -19.31 -7.35 1.82
C LEU A 95 -18.62 -8.71 1.71
N ILE A 96 -17.63 -8.81 0.81
CA ILE A 96 -16.85 -10.03 0.63
C ILE A 96 -15.39 -9.80 1.00
N LYS A 97 -14.79 -10.76 1.70
CA LYS A 97 -13.34 -10.79 1.96
C LYS A 97 -12.66 -11.64 0.90
N LEU A 98 -11.67 -11.07 0.23
CA LEU A 98 -10.91 -11.73 -0.84
C LEU A 98 -9.50 -12.08 -0.36
N THR A 99 -9.00 -13.21 -0.85
CA THR A 99 -7.61 -13.65 -0.67
C THR A 99 -7.01 -14.04 -2.01
N SER A 100 -5.78 -13.62 -2.28
CA SER A 100 -5.06 -14.03 -3.49
C SER A 100 -4.37 -15.37 -3.26
N THR A 101 -4.42 -16.25 -4.26
CA THR A 101 -3.63 -17.49 -4.23
C THR A 101 -2.29 -17.27 -4.95
N PRO A 102 -1.15 -17.66 -4.34
CA PRO A 102 0.17 -17.40 -4.92
C PRO A 102 0.46 -18.09 -6.26
N VAL A 103 -0.40 -19.02 -6.69
CA VAL A 103 -0.09 -19.97 -7.78
C VAL A 103 -0.64 -19.49 -9.12
N ASN A 104 -1.76 -18.77 -9.14
CA ASN A 104 -2.52 -18.48 -10.37
C ASN A 104 -2.98 -17.01 -10.51
N ASP A 105 -2.58 -16.10 -9.61
CA ASP A 105 -3.16 -14.74 -9.50
C ASP A 105 -4.70 -14.72 -9.39
N GLU A 106 -5.27 -15.85 -8.97
CA GLU A 106 -6.70 -16.01 -8.75
C GLU A 106 -7.07 -15.55 -7.34
N TYR A 107 -8.13 -14.74 -7.26
CA TYR A 107 -8.77 -14.37 -6.01
C TYR A 107 -9.82 -15.42 -5.61
N LYS A 108 -9.85 -15.73 -4.32
CA LYS A 108 -10.87 -16.58 -3.70
C LYS A 108 -11.63 -15.80 -2.63
N VAL A 109 -12.89 -16.15 -2.44
CA VAL A 109 -13.73 -15.58 -1.38
C VAL A 109 -13.47 -16.35 -0.09
N GLU A 110 -13.03 -15.65 0.94
CA GLU A 110 -12.82 -16.20 2.28
C GLU A 110 -14.06 -16.03 3.16
N GLU A 111 -14.79 -14.92 3.01
CA GLU A 111 -15.95 -14.59 3.82
C GLU A 111 -16.98 -13.79 3.02
N VAL A 112 -18.27 -13.99 3.34
CA VAL A 112 -19.40 -13.26 2.76
C VAL A 112 -20.29 -12.79 3.91
N ILE A 113 -20.52 -11.49 3.98
CA ILE A 113 -21.33 -10.84 5.01
C ILE A 113 -22.45 -10.05 4.32
N GLN A 114 -23.70 -10.30 4.70
CA GLN A 114 -24.80 -9.41 4.33
C GLN A 114 -24.67 -8.11 5.13
N VAL A 115 -24.59 -6.98 4.43
CA VAL A 115 -24.44 -5.67 5.08
C VAL A 115 -25.76 -5.30 5.77
N PRO A 116 -25.75 -5.12 7.11
CA PRO A 116 -26.93 -4.69 7.85
C PRO A 116 -27.46 -3.36 7.32
N ALA A 117 -28.79 -3.18 7.36
CA ALA A 117 -29.44 -1.96 6.84
C ALA A 117 -28.85 -0.66 7.42
N GLU A 118 -28.49 -0.67 8.70
CA GLU A 118 -27.87 0.45 9.42
C GLU A 118 -26.50 0.84 8.90
N LEU A 119 -25.78 -0.09 8.26
CA LEU A 119 -24.42 0.12 7.76
C LEU A 119 -24.38 0.45 6.25
N LYS A 120 -25.49 0.29 5.53
CA LYS A 120 -25.53 0.54 4.07
C LYS A 120 -25.16 1.98 3.70
N THR A 121 -25.44 2.94 4.59
CA THR A 121 -25.11 4.35 4.36
C THR A 121 -23.62 4.65 4.33
N PHE A 122 -22.76 3.79 4.90
CA PHE A 122 -21.30 3.99 4.84
C PHE A 122 -20.72 3.73 3.45
N PHE A 123 -21.42 2.96 2.61
CA PHE A 123 -20.94 2.53 1.29
C PHE A 123 -21.66 3.20 0.13
N ASN A 124 -22.73 3.94 0.41
CA ASN A 124 -23.36 4.81 -0.58
C ASN A 124 -22.50 6.07 -0.72
N SER A 125 -21.55 6.05 -1.65
CA SER A 125 -20.92 7.27 -2.15
C SER A 125 -22.01 8.16 -2.77
N ASN A 126 -22.12 9.41 -2.33
CA ASN A 126 -22.90 10.44 -3.01
C ASN A 126 -22.28 10.77 -4.38
#